data_AF-A0A6V8CLT5-F1
#
_entry.id   AF-A0A6V8CLT5-F1
#
_cell.length_a   1.000
_cell.length_b   1.000
_cell.length_c   1.000
_cell.angle_alpha   90.00
_cell.angle_beta   90.00
_cell.angle_gamma   90.00
#
_symmetry.space_group_name_H-M   'P 1'
#
loop_
_entity.id
_entity.type
_entity.pdbx_description
1 polymer ?
#
loop_
_entity_poly.entity_id
_entity_poly.type
_entity_poly.pdbx_seq_one_letter_code
_entity_poly.pdbx_strand_id
1 'polypeptide(L)' 'MTKKQFVSSKGETWEWEETPETAAALKALRETEKRNATERLHADIRELELKAPDYGVGK' A
#
# COMPACT_ATOMS: atom_id res chain seq x y z
N MET A 1 -1.12 19.09 21.27
CA MET A 1 -1.91 18.16 20.45
C MET A 1 -2.14 18.81 19.10
N THR A 2 -1.67 18.19 18.01
CA THR A 2 -1.88 18.69 16.65
C THR A 2 -2.91 17.81 15.97
N LYS A 3 -3.98 18.40 15.44
CA LYS A 3 -4.99 17.66 14.66
C LYS A 3 -4.50 17.53 13.22
N LYS A 4 -4.60 16.33 12.66
CA LYS A 4 -4.31 16.04 11.25
C LYS A 4 -5.60 15.74 10.51
N GLN A 5 -5.62 16.17 9.24
CA GLN A 5 -6.71 15.95 8.32
C GLN A 5 -6.20 15.21 7.08
N PHE A 6 -6.97 14.26 6.60
CA PHE A 6 -6.77 13.60 5.31
C PHE A 6 -8.05 13.70 4.49
N VAL A 7 -7.91 14.10 3.23
CA VAL A 7 -9.01 14.16 2.27
C VAL A 7 -8.76 13.09 1.22
N SER A 8 -9.67 12.12 1.13
CA SER A 8 -9.63 11.09 0.10
C SER A 8 -9.97 11.68 -1.26
N SER A 9 -9.52 11.05 -2.34
CA SER A 9 -9.86 11.46 -3.70
C SER A 9 -11.37 11.38 -3.99
N LYS A 10 -12.14 10.70 -3.13
CA LYS A 10 -13.61 10.61 -3.20
C LYS A 10 -14.32 11.70 -2.38
N GLY A 11 -13.56 12.61 -1.77
CA GLY A 11 -14.08 13.72 -0.97
C GLY A 11 -14.30 13.40 0.51
N GLU A 12 -13.92 12.21 0.98
CA GLU A 12 -14.08 11.84 2.38
C GLU A 12 -13.00 12.52 3.21
N THR A 13 -13.39 13.18 4.30
CA THR A 13 -12.47 13.85 5.21
C THR A 13 -12.35 13.08 6.51
N TRP A 14 -11.12 12.80 6.92
CA TRP A 14 -10.77 12.11 8.15
C TRP A 14 -9.94 13.03 9.01
N GLU A 15 -10.33 13.21 10.26
CA GLU A 15 -9.60 14.03 11.23
C GLU A 15 -9.21 13.19 12.43
N TRP A 16 -7.96 13.30 12.88
CA TRP A 16 -7.47 12.61 14.07
C TRP A 16 -6.43 13.45 14.83
N GLU A 17 -6.21 13.11 16.09
CA GLU A 17 -5.14 13.71 16.88
C GLU A 17 -3.82 12.99 16.65
N GLU A 18 -2.75 13.75 16.42
CA GLU A 18 -1.41 13.19 16.30
C GLU A 18 -0.87 12.83 17.69
N THR A 19 -1.18 11.62 18.12
CA THR A 19 -0.61 10.98 19.32
C THR A 19 0.43 9.93 18.91
N PRO A 20 1.35 9.52 19.82
CA PRO A 20 2.29 8.43 19.54
C PRO A 20 1.59 7.13 19.12
N GLU A 21 0.44 6.82 19.71
CA GLU A 21 -0.37 5.65 19.36
C GLU A 21 -0.93 5.78 17.94
N THR A 22 -1.51 6.92 17.59
CA THR A 22 -2.05 7.15 16.25
C THR A 22 -0.95 7.12 15.18
N ALA A 23 0.23 7.65 15.48
CA ALA A 23 1.37 7.58 14.59
C ALA A 23 1.86 6.13 14.38
N ALA A 24 1.91 5.33 15.45
CA ALA A 24 2.25 3.91 15.37
C ALA A 24 1.23 3.11 14.56
N ALA A 25 -0.06 3.33 14.79
CA ALA A 25 -1.14 2.69 14.04
C ALA A 25 -1.07 3.02 12.54
N LEU A 26 -0.89 4.30 12.19
CA LEU A 26 -0.74 4.74 10.79
C LEU A 26 0.51 4.15 10.12
N LYS A 27 1.61 4.01 10.87
CA LYS A 27 2.82 3.36 10.37
C LYS A 27 2.55 1.88 10.06
N ALA A 28 1.94 1.15 10.98
CA ALA A 28 1.59 -0.26 10.78
C ALA A 28 0.68 -0.46 9.56
N LEU A 29 -0.35 0.39 9.42
CA LEU A 29 -1.24 0.37 8.24
C LEU A 29 -0.47 0.57 6.93
N ARG A 30 0.42 1.58 6.88
CA ARG A 30 1.24 1.83 5.68
C ARG A 30 2.17 0.67 5.34
N GLU A 31 2.71 -0.03 6.33
CA GLU A 31 3.56 -1.19 6.11
C GLU A 31 2.76 -2.38 5.55
N THR A 32 1.57 -2.64 6.08
CA THR A 32 0.67 -3.67 5.56
C THR A 32 0.27 -3.39 4.11
N GLU A 33 -0.11 -2.15 3.79
CA GLU A 33 -0.48 -1.76 2.42
C GLU A 33 0.67 -1.99 1.42
N LYS A 34 1.91 -1.66 1.81
CA LYS A 34 3.09 -1.92 0.97
C LYS A 34 3.31 -3.40 0.73
N ARG A 35 3.18 -4.25 1.75
CA ARG A 35 3.35 -5.71 1.63
C ARG A 35 2.31 -6.28 0.67
N ASN A 36 1.05 -5.92 0.86
CA ASN A 36 -0.06 -6.35 -0.01
C ASN A 36 0.17 -5.92 -1.47
N ALA A 37 0.68 -4.70 -1.70
CA ALA A 37 1.01 -4.22 -3.04
C ALA A 37 2.12 -5.05 -3.69
N THR A 38 3.19 -5.36 -2.96
CA THR A 38 4.28 -6.22 -3.44
C THR A 38 3.79 -7.63 -3.75
N GLU A 39 2.94 -8.20 -2.90
CA GLU A 39 2.36 -9.54 -3.13
C GLU A 39 1.48 -9.58 -4.38
N ARG A 40 0.67 -8.53 -4.61
CA ARG A 40 -0.10 -8.39 -5.85
C ARG A 40 0.82 -8.30 -7.08
N LEU A 41 1.86 -7.48 -7.01
CA LEU A 41 2.84 -7.37 -8.10
C LEU A 41 3.52 -8.72 -8.40
N HIS A 42 3.91 -9.48 -7.38
CA HIS A 42 4.47 -10.82 -7.57
C HIS A 42 3.48 -11.79 -8.21
N ALA A 43 2.20 -11.74 -7.80
CA ALA A 43 1.15 -12.55 -8.40
C ALA A 43 0.94 -12.21 -9.89
N ASP A 44 0.89 -10.92 -10.21
CA ASP A 44 0.73 -10.43 -11.59
C ASP A 44 1.93 -10.83 -12.46
N ILE A 45 3.16 -10.69 -11.94
CA ILE A 45 4.38 -11.12 -12.65
C ILE A 45 4.32 -12.62 -12.94
N ARG A 46 3.96 -13.45 -11.95
CA ARG A 46 3.85 -14.90 -12.14
C ARG A 46 2.78 -15.25 -13.18
N GLU A 47 1.67 -14.54 -13.21
CA GLU A 47 0.63 -14.72 -14.24
C GLU A 47 1.15 -14.35 -15.63
N LEU A 48 1.91 -13.25 -15.74
CA LEU A 48 2.51 -12.81 -16.99
C LEU A 48 3.57 -13.80 -17.49
N GLU A 49 4.43 -14.33 -16.62
CA GLU A 49 5.42 -15.36 -16.95
C GLU A 49 4.76 -16.65 -17.46
N LEU A 50 3.60 -17.03 -16.91
CA LEU A 50 2.82 -18.18 -17.40
C LEU A 50 2.23 -17.93 -18.79
N LYS A 51 1.77 -16.70 -19.06
CA LYS A 51 1.13 -16.31 -20.34
C LYS A 51 2.15 -16.06 -21.46
N ALA A 52 3.34 -15.58 -21.11
CA ALA A 52 4.41 -15.25 -22.03
C ALA A 52 5.75 -15.85 -21.53
N PRO A 53 5.94 -17.18 -21.65
CA PRO A 53 7.14 -17.86 -21.18
C PRO A 53 8.43 -17.44 -21.92
N ASP A 54 8.29 -16.71 -23.03
CA ASP A 54 9.35 -16.12 -23.85
C ASP A 54 9.70 -14.68 -23.45
N TYR A 55 8.88 -14.02 -22.61
CA TYR A 55 9.16 -12.70 -22.03
C TYR A 55 10.06 -12.83 -20.78
N GLY A 56 11.11 -13.62 -20.89
CA GLY A 56 12.07 -13.83 -19.81
C GLY A 56 13.00 -12.61 -19.67
N VAL A 57 12.88 -11.87 -18.57
CA VAL A 57 13.88 -10.87 -18.11
C VAL A 57 15.14 -11.51 -17.53
N GLY A 58 15.37 -12.80 -17.82
CA GLY A 58 16.45 -13.62 -17.27
C GLY A 58 16.92 -14.72 -18.22
N LYS A 59 17.22 -14.37 -19.47
CA LYS A 59 18.21 -15.12 -20.26
C LYS A 59 19.54 -14.40 -20.24
#